data_AF-A0A8C4PY82-F1
#
_entry.id   AF-A0A8C4PY82-F1
#
_cell.length_a   1.000
_cell.length_b   1.000
_cell.length_c   1.000
_cell.angle_alpha   90.00
_cell.angle_beta   90.00
_cell.angle_gamma   90.00
#
_symmetry.space_group_name_H-M   'P 1'
#
loop_
_entity.id
_entity.type
_entity.pdbx_description
1 polymer ?
#
loop_
_entity_poly.entity_id
_entity_poly.type
_entity_poly.pdbx_seq_one_letter_code
_entity_poly.pdbx_strand_id
1 'polypeptide(L)'
;MTSFRKTASAEPMLPFTEDDGTSDWILQQLCSFFHKIYVGKVCGLCANFNGDVLDDMSTRAGMPVTSALDFGNSWKMFDDCPDITEERDPCTKNVYRQVWAEKKCSMIQSDIFKDCHKEVYHIPYYEACVRDSCACDSGGDCECLCTAIAAYAAACNEAGVCIRWRTPELCRKIELSAPQMYLSEKANMKCFLSSSINQRDIVIISEIIYHQACQAQH
;
A
#
# COMPACT_ATOMS: atom_id res chain seq x y z
N MET A 1 11.85 -43.17 37.31
CA MET A 1 12.79 -42.33 36.55
C MET A 1 11.96 -41.33 35.76
N THR A 2 11.59 -40.20 36.36
CA THR A 2 12.13 -38.84 36.06
C THR A 2 11.94 -38.44 34.59
N SER A 3 10.91 -37.65 34.24
CA SER A 3 10.87 -36.16 34.15
C SER A 3 11.58 -35.62 32.89
N PHE A 4 11.13 -34.67 32.06
CA PHE A 4 10.26 -33.49 32.22
C PHE A 4 9.57 -33.06 30.89
N ARG A 5 8.36 -32.49 31.04
CA ARG A 5 7.67 -31.38 30.32
C ARG A 5 8.48 -30.56 29.29
N LYS A 6 7.88 -30.01 28.22
CA LYS A 6 6.79 -29.01 28.22
C LYS A 6 5.78 -29.17 27.08
N THR A 7 4.53 -29.10 27.49
CA THR A 7 3.33 -28.81 26.71
C THR A 7 3.31 -27.34 26.27
N ALA A 8 3.03 -27.06 25.01
CA ALA A 8 2.57 -25.75 24.58
C ALA A 8 1.04 -25.79 24.52
N SER A 9 0.40 -25.26 25.57
CA SER A 9 -1.03 -25.01 25.59
C SER A 9 -1.32 -23.79 24.72
N ALA A 10 -2.21 -23.94 23.75
CA ALA A 10 -2.87 -22.83 23.09
C ALA A 10 -4.18 -22.56 23.84
N GLU A 11 -4.25 -21.44 24.56
CA GLU A 11 -5.47 -20.85 25.10
C GLU A 11 -5.30 -19.31 25.10
N PRO A 12 -6.38 -18.52 25.20
CA PRO A 12 -7.22 -18.03 24.10
C PRO A 12 -6.87 -16.58 23.75
N MET A 13 -7.29 -16.12 22.57
CA MET A 13 -7.22 -14.71 22.17
C MET A 13 -8.01 -13.84 23.17
N LEU A 14 -7.31 -12.97 23.90
CA LEU A 14 -7.90 -11.92 24.73
C LEU A 14 -8.42 -10.76 23.85
N PRO A 15 -9.45 -10.03 24.31
CA PRO A 15 -10.13 -9.02 23.51
C PRO A 15 -9.25 -7.77 23.39
N PHE A 16 -9.12 -7.27 22.16
CA PHE A 16 -8.47 -6.00 21.87
C PHE A 16 -9.42 -4.84 22.22
N THR A 17 -9.08 -4.05 23.25
CA THR A 17 -9.62 -2.70 23.45
C THR A 17 -8.50 -1.72 23.81
N GLU A 18 -8.53 -0.58 23.11
CA GLU A 18 -7.91 0.74 23.35
C GLU A 18 -6.50 1.05 22.82
N ASP A 19 -6.48 2.10 21.98
CA ASP A 19 -5.40 2.66 21.14
C ASP A 19 -4.60 3.74 21.90
N ASP A 20 -3.49 3.37 22.53
CA ASP A 20 -2.54 4.32 23.15
C ASP A 20 -1.17 4.25 22.47
N GLY A 21 -0.98 4.87 21.29
CA GLY A 21 0.34 5.19 20.68
C GLY A 21 1.36 4.04 20.53
N THR A 22 0.95 2.80 20.84
CA THR A 22 1.81 1.64 21.03
C THR A 22 1.76 0.70 19.84
N SER A 23 0.72 0.83 19.01
CA SER A 23 0.55 0.10 17.76
C SER A 23 1.63 0.43 16.73
N ASP A 24 2.15 1.67 16.68
CA ASP A 24 3.18 2.04 15.71
C ASP A 24 4.56 1.49 16.03
N TRP A 25 4.98 1.45 17.30
CA TRP A 25 6.25 0.80 17.65
C TRP A 25 6.13 -0.72 17.54
N ILE A 26 4.97 -1.31 17.84
CA ILE A 26 4.72 -2.75 17.63
C ILE A 26 4.81 -3.07 16.14
N LEU A 27 4.18 -2.29 15.26
CA LEU A 27 4.25 -2.49 13.81
C LEU A 27 5.65 -2.25 13.26
N GLN A 28 6.36 -1.20 13.71
CA GLN A 28 7.75 -0.96 13.32
C GLN A 28 8.68 -2.09 13.79
N GLN A 29 8.48 -2.59 15.01
CA GLN A 29 9.23 -3.71 15.56
C GLN A 29 8.89 -5.02 14.84
N LEU A 30 7.62 -5.25 14.49
CA LEU A 30 7.16 -6.39 13.69
C LEU A 30 7.73 -6.33 12.27
N CYS A 31 7.70 -5.19 11.58
CA CYS A 31 8.33 -5.02 10.26
C CYS A 31 9.86 -5.22 10.33
N SER A 32 10.51 -4.68 11.35
CA SER A 32 11.96 -4.86 11.57
C SER A 32 12.31 -6.32 11.87
N PHE A 33 11.46 -7.00 12.63
CA PHE A 33 11.59 -8.42 12.94
C PHE A 33 11.35 -9.28 11.69
N PHE A 34 10.31 -8.95 10.91
CA PHE A 34 10.00 -9.60 9.64
C PHE A 34 11.17 -9.44 8.65
N HIS A 35 11.71 -8.23 8.50
CA HIS A 35 12.89 -7.98 7.70
C HIS A 35 14.07 -8.85 8.12
N LYS A 36 14.42 -8.86 9.41
CA LYS A 36 15.53 -9.70 9.91
C LYS A 36 15.33 -11.21 9.69
N ILE A 37 14.08 -11.67 9.63
CA ILE A 37 13.79 -13.11 9.49
C ILE A 37 13.75 -13.54 8.03
N TYR A 38 13.23 -12.71 7.13
CA TYR A 38 12.87 -13.11 5.77
C TYR A 38 13.83 -12.60 4.68
N VAL A 39 14.75 -11.69 5.00
CA VAL A 39 15.85 -11.27 4.11
C VAL A 39 16.60 -12.51 3.57
N GLY A 40 16.63 -12.67 2.24
CA GLY A 40 17.26 -13.78 1.55
C GLY A 40 16.58 -15.14 1.74
N LYS A 41 15.38 -15.20 2.34
CA LYS A 41 14.62 -16.45 2.58
C LYS A 41 13.31 -16.52 1.82
N VAL A 42 12.91 -15.43 1.18
CA VAL A 42 11.77 -15.40 0.27
C VAL A 42 12.27 -15.55 -1.17
N CYS A 43 11.36 -15.91 -2.06
CA CYS A 43 11.60 -15.95 -3.49
C CYS A 43 10.25 -15.79 -4.20
N GLY A 44 10.28 -15.38 -5.47
CA GLY A 44 9.07 -15.18 -6.26
C GLY A 44 9.13 -13.89 -7.06
N LEU A 45 7.96 -13.43 -7.51
CA LEU A 45 7.81 -12.17 -8.23
C LEU A 45 8.17 -10.94 -7.37
N CYS A 46 8.18 -11.08 -6.05
CA CYS A 46 8.61 -10.05 -5.10
C CYS A 46 10.07 -10.25 -4.65
N ALA A 47 10.88 -10.96 -5.44
CA ALA A 47 12.30 -11.18 -5.22
C ALA A 47 12.67 -11.91 -3.92
N ASN A 48 13.93 -11.80 -3.49
CA ASN A 48 14.50 -12.46 -2.31
C ASN A 48 14.60 -11.53 -1.09
N PHE A 49 14.21 -10.26 -1.23
CA PHE A 49 14.20 -9.25 -0.18
C PHE A 49 15.57 -9.03 0.50
N ASN A 50 16.68 -9.22 -0.22
CA ASN A 50 18.03 -8.99 0.31
C ASN A 50 18.52 -7.53 0.19
N GLY A 51 17.81 -6.69 -0.57
CA GLY A 51 18.15 -5.29 -0.83
C GLY A 51 19.09 -5.08 -2.03
N ASP A 52 19.43 -6.13 -2.78
CA ASP A 52 20.20 -6.07 -4.01
C ASP A 52 19.28 -6.17 -5.25
N VAL A 53 19.02 -5.03 -5.87
CA VAL A 53 18.16 -4.93 -7.05
C VAL A 53 18.68 -5.69 -8.27
N LEU A 54 19.97 -6.07 -8.28
CA LEU A 54 20.58 -6.77 -9.41
C LEU A 54 20.15 -8.24 -9.50
N ASP A 55 19.71 -8.84 -8.39
CA ASP A 55 19.26 -10.24 -8.35
C ASP A 55 17.76 -10.41 -8.10
N ASP A 56 17.02 -9.30 -7.98
CA ASP A 56 15.57 -9.31 -7.75
C ASP A 56 14.81 -10.07 -8.85
N MET A 57 15.31 -10.03 -10.08
CA MET A 57 14.77 -10.78 -11.22
C MET A 57 15.42 -12.17 -11.37
N SER A 58 15.37 -12.96 -10.30
CA SER A 58 15.83 -14.34 -10.30
C SER A 58 14.73 -15.33 -10.67
N THR A 59 15.01 -16.21 -11.62
CA THR A 59 14.10 -17.29 -12.02
C THR A 59 13.80 -18.26 -10.86
N ARG A 60 12.78 -19.11 -11.00
CA ARG A 60 12.50 -20.19 -10.02
C ARG A 60 13.70 -21.12 -9.77
N ALA A 61 14.63 -21.23 -10.72
CA ALA A 61 15.88 -21.99 -10.58
C ALA A 61 17.00 -21.23 -9.85
N GLY A 62 16.77 -19.98 -9.44
CA GLY A 62 17.76 -19.13 -8.78
C GLY A 62 18.74 -18.45 -9.73
N MET A 63 18.45 -18.42 -11.03
CA MET A 63 19.30 -17.76 -12.03
C MET A 63 18.82 -16.32 -12.27
N PRO A 64 19.66 -15.29 -12.08
CA PRO A 64 19.30 -13.91 -12.39
C PRO A 64 19.17 -13.71 -13.91
N VAL A 65 18.13 -12.99 -14.32
CA VAL A 65 17.85 -12.67 -15.72
C VAL A 65 17.57 -11.18 -15.88
N THR A 66 17.78 -10.66 -17.09
CA THR A 66 17.51 -9.25 -17.42
C THR A 66 16.14 -9.04 -18.07
N SER A 67 15.47 -10.12 -18.46
CA SER A 67 14.19 -10.11 -19.17
C SER A 67 13.04 -10.32 -18.19
N ALA A 68 12.09 -9.38 -18.16
CA ALA A 68 10.88 -9.49 -17.33
C ALA A 68 9.98 -10.66 -17.74
N LEU A 69 9.97 -10.99 -19.04
CA LEU A 69 9.22 -12.13 -19.56
C LEU A 69 9.82 -13.44 -19.07
N ASP A 70 11.14 -13.62 -19.19
CA ASP A 70 11.81 -14.85 -18.73
C ASP A 70 11.65 -15.03 -17.22
N PHE A 71 11.79 -13.94 -16.47
CA PHE A 71 11.54 -13.91 -15.04
C PHE A 71 10.11 -14.34 -14.71
N GLY A 72 9.10 -13.64 -15.25
CA GLY A 72 7.69 -13.89 -14.98
C GLY A 72 7.23 -15.29 -15.39
N ASN A 73 7.62 -15.75 -16.58
CA ASN A 73 7.27 -17.08 -17.09
C ASN A 73 7.87 -18.20 -16.21
N SER A 74 9.07 -18.01 -15.64
CA SER A 74 9.68 -18.99 -14.74
C SER A 74 8.91 -19.20 -13.43
N TRP A 75 8.10 -18.21 -13.01
CA TRP A 75 7.32 -18.22 -11.78
C TRP A 75 5.89 -18.70 -11.96
N LYS A 76 5.50 -19.16 -13.15
CA LYS A 76 4.17 -19.77 -13.37
C LYS A 76 3.92 -20.94 -12.41
N MET A 77 2.66 -21.10 -12.02
CA MET A 77 2.25 -22.16 -11.10
C MET A 77 2.00 -23.49 -11.82
N PHE A 78 1.51 -23.42 -13.05
CA PHE A 78 1.17 -24.57 -13.88
C PHE A 78 1.86 -24.46 -15.24
N ASP A 79 2.36 -25.57 -15.74
CA ASP A 79 3.06 -25.62 -17.02
C ASP A 79 2.11 -25.39 -18.22
N ASP A 80 0.83 -25.72 -18.04
CA ASP A 80 -0.23 -25.48 -19.03
C ASP A 80 -0.54 -23.99 -19.23
N CYS A 81 -0.09 -23.12 -18.32
CA CYS A 81 -0.17 -21.68 -18.54
C CYS A 81 0.79 -21.29 -19.68
N PRO A 82 0.29 -20.64 -20.74
CA PRO A 82 1.12 -20.25 -21.88
C PRO A 82 2.12 -19.18 -21.46
N ASP A 83 3.31 -19.24 -22.04
CA ASP A 83 4.33 -18.23 -21.82
C ASP A 83 3.94 -16.92 -22.50
N ILE A 84 4.22 -15.80 -21.83
CA ILE A 84 4.12 -14.47 -22.44
C ILE A 84 5.39 -14.22 -23.24
N THR A 85 5.25 -14.00 -24.55
CA THR A 85 6.37 -13.83 -25.49
C THR A 85 6.65 -12.37 -25.85
N GLU A 86 5.74 -11.47 -25.51
CA GLU A 86 5.83 -10.04 -25.84
C GLU A 86 5.16 -9.21 -24.73
N GLU A 87 5.80 -8.11 -24.35
CA GLU A 87 5.14 -7.08 -23.56
C GLU A 87 4.19 -6.31 -24.49
N ARG A 88 2.89 -6.39 -24.19
CA ARG A 88 1.89 -5.64 -24.95
C ARG A 88 1.61 -4.33 -24.23
N ASP A 89 1.98 -3.22 -24.85
CA ASP A 89 1.54 -1.92 -24.37
C ASP A 89 0.05 -1.71 -24.68
N PRO A 90 -0.82 -1.58 -23.66
CA PRO A 90 -2.24 -1.33 -23.87
C PRO A 90 -2.52 0.00 -24.58
N CYS A 91 -1.65 1.01 -24.41
CA CYS A 91 -1.83 2.32 -25.03
C CYS A 91 -1.60 2.28 -26.54
N THR A 92 -0.63 1.48 -27.01
CA THR A 92 -0.38 1.27 -28.45
C THR A 92 -1.60 0.67 -29.17
N LYS A 93 -2.38 -0.19 -28.50
CA LYS A 93 -3.64 -0.72 -29.05
C LYS A 93 -4.77 0.30 -29.03
N ASN A 94 -4.80 1.15 -28.00
CA ASN A 94 -5.88 2.09 -27.71
C ASN A 94 -5.41 3.55 -27.76
N VAL A 95 -4.89 4.01 -28.91
CA VAL A 95 -4.27 5.34 -29.07
C VAL A 95 -5.18 6.49 -28.64
N TYR A 96 -6.49 6.40 -28.89
CA TYR A 96 -7.45 7.43 -28.45
C TYR A 96 -7.51 7.56 -26.91
N ARG A 97 -7.30 6.45 -26.20
CA ARG A 97 -7.33 6.43 -24.73
C ARG A 97 -6.03 6.91 -24.11
N GLN A 98 -4.91 6.77 -24.81
CA GLN A 98 -3.61 7.25 -24.34
C GLN A 98 -3.66 8.75 -23.98
N VAL A 99 -4.19 9.60 -24.87
CA VAL A 99 -4.28 11.05 -24.62
C VAL A 99 -5.16 11.35 -23.40
N TRP A 100 -6.25 10.62 -23.22
CA TRP A 100 -7.12 10.76 -22.05
C TRP A 100 -6.42 10.30 -20.77
N ALA A 101 -5.74 9.14 -20.82
CA ALA A 101 -5.01 8.54 -19.71
C ALA A 101 -3.87 9.44 -19.24
N GLU A 102 -3.01 9.91 -20.16
CA GLU A 102 -1.92 10.85 -19.86
C GLU A 102 -2.45 12.13 -19.19
N LYS A 103 -3.54 12.70 -19.73
CA LYS A 103 -4.16 13.90 -19.17
C LYS A 103 -4.68 13.66 -17.75
N LYS A 104 -5.34 12.52 -17.49
CA LYS A 104 -5.91 12.23 -16.17
C LYS A 104 -4.84 11.83 -15.14
N CYS A 105 -3.87 11.02 -15.55
CA CYS A 105 -2.75 10.59 -14.71
C CYS A 105 -1.76 11.73 -14.41
N SER A 106 -1.75 12.81 -15.20
CA SER A 106 -0.92 14.01 -14.93
C SER A 106 -1.15 14.62 -13.53
N MET A 107 -2.27 14.31 -12.87
CA MET A 107 -2.49 14.67 -11.47
C MET A 107 -1.38 14.16 -10.55
N ILE A 108 -0.84 12.95 -10.79
CA ILE A 108 0.28 12.40 -10.01
C ILE A 108 1.50 13.33 -10.06
N GLN A 109 1.70 14.03 -11.19
CA GLN A 109 2.79 14.98 -11.41
C GLN A 109 2.42 16.42 -11.02
N SER A 110 1.17 16.67 -10.63
CA SER A 110 0.70 18.01 -10.29
C SER A 110 1.19 18.47 -8.91
N ASP A 111 1.03 19.77 -8.64
CA ASP A 111 1.38 20.37 -7.35
C ASP A 111 0.62 19.77 -6.16
N ILE A 112 -0.50 19.08 -6.38
CA ILE A 112 -1.25 18.36 -5.33
C ILE A 112 -0.35 17.35 -4.61
N PHE A 113 0.57 16.72 -5.34
CA PHE A 113 1.48 15.70 -4.82
C PHE A 113 2.92 16.20 -4.58
N LYS A 114 3.17 17.51 -4.74
CA LYS A 114 4.51 18.09 -4.71
C LYS A 114 5.32 17.75 -3.47
N ASP A 115 4.68 17.72 -2.30
CA ASP A 115 5.38 17.40 -1.06
C ASP A 115 5.75 15.91 -0.98
N CYS A 116 4.93 15.02 -1.55
CA CYS A 116 5.25 13.60 -1.63
C CYS A 116 6.30 13.29 -2.70
N HIS A 117 6.43 14.11 -3.75
CA HIS A 117 7.48 13.91 -4.77
C HIS A 117 8.90 13.89 -4.19
N LYS A 118 9.10 14.51 -3.02
CA LYS A 118 10.38 14.52 -2.28
C LYS A 118 10.66 13.21 -1.57
N GLU A 119 9.62 12.49 -1.16
CA GLU A 119 9.70 11.27 -0.35
C GLU A 119 9.54 10.00 -1.21
N VAL A 120 8.70 10.05 -2.24
CA VAL A 120 8.34 8.90 -3.09
C VAL A 120 8.50 9.26 -4.57
N TYR A 121 9.33 8.49 -5.26
CA TYR A 121 9.56 8.65 -6.70
C TYR A 121 8.29 8.33 -7.52
N HIS A 122 7.73 9.34 -8.17
CA HIS A 122 6.38 9.30 -8.74
C HIS A 122 6.30 8.79 -10.18
N ILE A 123 7.39 8.80 -10.94
CA ILE A 123 7.39 8.41 -12.37
C ILE A 123 6.84 6.99 -12.60
N PRO A 124 7.21 5.96 -11.82
CA PRO A 124 6.67 4.61 -12.01
C PRO A 124 5.16 4.54 -11.78
N TYR A 125 4.63 5.32 -10.83
CA TYR A 125 3.20 5.41 -10.56
C TYR A 125 2.45 6.13 -11.68
N TYR A 126 3.03 7.18 -12.26
CA TYR A 126 2.47 7.86 -13.43
C TYR A 126 2.39 6.92 -14.64
N GLU A 127 3.48 6.23 -14.96
CA GLU A 127 3.52 5.28 -16.09
C GLU A 127 2.55 4.12 -15.88
N ALA A 128 2.48 3.56 -14.67
CA ALA A 128 1.51 2.53 -14.32
C ALA A 128 0.07 3.03 -14.49
N CYS A 129 -0.24 4.23 -13.99
CA CYS A 129 -1.55 4.86 -14.16
C CYS A 129 -1.95 4.98 -15.64
N VAL A 130 -1.03 5.42 -16.49
CA VAL A 130 -1.30 5.56 -17.93
C VAL A 130 -1.56 4.19 -18.56
N ARG A 131 -0.69 3.20 -18.32
CA ARG A 131 -0.85 1.83 -18.84
C ARG A 131 -2.17 1.19 -18.39
N ASP A 132 -2.50 1.27 -17.11
CA ASP A 132 -3.72 0.69 -16.54
C ASP A 132 -4.98 1.37 -17.10
N SER A 133 -4.94 2.70 -17.22
CA SER A 133 -6.05 3.48 -17.80
C SER A 133 -6.27 3.16 -19.29
N CYS A 134 -5.20 2.90 -20.05
CA CYS A 134 -5.30 2.45 -21.44
C CYS A 134 -5.88 1.03 -21.56
N ALA A 135 -5.59 0.15 -20.59
CA ALA A 135 -6.03 -1.24 -20.59
C ALA A 135 -7.52 -1.42 -20.25
N CYS A 136 -8.11 -0.52 -19.47
CA CYS A 136 -9.49 -0.68 -18.99
C CYS A 136 -10.56 -0.27 -20.02
N ASP A 137 -10.65 -0.96 -21.15
CA ASP A 137 -11.49 -0.61 -22.31
C ASP A 137 -12.98 -1.00 -22.21
N SER A 138 -13.33 -1.81 -21.23
CA SER A 138 -14.63 -2.51 -21.14
C SER A 138 -15.67 -1.80 -20.25
N GLY A 139 -15.43 -0.53 -19.91
CA GLY A 139 -16.21 0.25 -18.94
C GLY A 139 -15.67 0.11 -17.52
N GLY A 140 -15.69 1.20 -16.74
CA GLY A 140 -15.00 1.27 -15.45
C GLY A 140 -13.73 2.14 -15.45
N ASP A 141 -13.53 2.98 -16.46
CA ASP A 141 -12.34 3.85 -16.64
C ASP A 141 -12.02 4.69 -15.41
N CYS A 142 -13.06 5.12 -14.68
CA CYS A 142 -12.91 5.82 -13.41
C CYS A 142 -12.31 4.92 -12.33
N GLU A 143 -12.65 3.63 -12.27
CA GLU A 143 -12.16 2.71 -11.24
C GLU A 143 -10.66 2.42 -11.38
N CYS A 144 -10.18 2.12 -12.59
CA CYS A 144 -8.77 1.86 -12.85
C CYS A 144 -7.90 3.09 -12.59
N LEU A 145 -8.33 4.25 -13.11
CA LEU A 145 -7.67 5.53 -12.87
C LEU A 145 -7.57 5.84 -11.37
N CYS A 146 -8.68 5.71 -10.64
CA CYS A 146 -8.73 6.04 -9.22
C CYS A 146 -7.93 5.06 -8.36
N THR A 147 -7.85 3.79 -8.76
CA THR A 147 -7.02 2.78 -8.09
C THR A 147 -5.54 3.11 -8.25
N ALA A 148 -5.10 3.47 -9.46
CA ALA A 148 -3.72 3.85 -9.71
C ALA A 148 -3.30 5.12 -8.94
N ILE A 149 -4.14 6.16 -8.94
CA ILE A 149 -3.86 7.38 -8.17
C ILE A 149 -3.88 7.09 -6.66
N ALA A 150 -4.81 6.24 -6.20
CA ALA A 150 -4.88 5.84 -4.79
C ALA A 150 -3.63 5.08 -4.33
N ALA A 151 -3.02 4.26 -5.20
CA ALA A 151 -1.78 3.56 -4.88
C ALA A 151 -0.63 4.55 -4.61
N TYR A 152 -0.50 5.61 -5.41
CA TYR A 152 0.50 6.64 -5.15
C TYR A 152 0.21 7.41 -3.86
N ALA A 153 -1.05 7.79 -3.63
CA ALA A 153 -1.46 8.45 -2.39
C ALA A 153 -1.23 7.56 -1.15
N ALA A 154 -1.41 6.24 -1.26
CA ALA A 154 -1.11 5.31 -0.18
C ALA A 154 0.38 5.27 0.15
N ALA A 155 1.25 5.21 -0.87
CA ALA A 155 2.70 5.28 -0.68
C ALA A 155 3.12 6.61 -0.03
N CYS A 156 2.51 7.73 -0.43
CA CYS A 156 2.73 9.02 0.22
C CYS A 156 2.35 9.00 1.71
N ASN A 157 1.19 8.42 2.04
CA ASN A 157 0.72 8.32 3.42
C ASN A 157 1.65 7.43 4.26
N GLU A 158 2.17 6.34 3.69
CA GLU A 158 3.16 5.47 4.35
C GLU A 158 4.48 6.20 4.60
N ALA A 159 4.87 7.10 3.70
CA ALA A 159 5.99 8.03 3.88
C ALA A 159 5.67 9.21 4.84
N GLY A 160 4.46 9.27 5.40
CA GLY A 160 4.04 10.30 6.35
C GLY A 160 3.51 11.59 5.72
N VAL A 161 3.30 11.62 4.40
CA VAL A 161 2.78 12.79 3.67
C VAL A 161 1.32 12.56 3.30
N CYS A 162 0.42 13.27 3.98
CA CYS A 162 -1.01 13.10 3.81
C CYS A 162 -1.59 14.04 2.75
N ILE A 163 -2.11 13.47 1.66
CA ILE A 163 -2.55 14.23 0.48
C ILE A 163 -4.05 14.10 0.25
N ARG A 164 -4.75 15.23 0.16
CA ARG A 164 -6.16 15.30 -0.24
C ARG A 164 -6.27 15.51 -1.75
N TRP A 165 -6.41 14.40 -2.49
CA TRP A 165 -6.40 14.42 -3.96
C TRP A 165 -7.77 14.18 -4.62
N ARG A 166 -8.76 13.62 -3.90
CA ARG A 166 -10.11 13.36 -4.45
C ARG A 166 -10.92 14.66 -4.57
N THR A 167 -11.64 14.82 -5.68
CA THR A 167 -12.55 15.96 -5.91
C THR A 167 -13.94 15.47 -6.38
N PRO A 168 -14.98 16.33 -6.38
CA PRO A 168 -16.29 15.95 -6.91
C PRO A 168 -16.27 15.52 -8.39
N GLU A 169 -15.31 16.02 -9.16
CA GLU A 169 -15.11 15.75 -10.60
C GLU A 169 -14.13 14.60 -10.86
N LEU A 170 -13.30 14.23 -9.88
CA LEU A 170 -12.30 13.18 -10.01
C LEU A 170 -12.30 12.25 -8.80
N CYS A 171 -12.56 10.97 -9.05
CA CYS A 171 -12.52 9.94 -8.03
C CYS A 171 -13.39 10.30 -6.83
N ARG A 172 -14.61 10.77 -7.13
CA ARG A 172 -15.60 11.13 -6.12
C ARG A 172 -15.71 9.98 -5.14
N LYS A 173 -15.57 10.29 -3.85
CA LYS A 173 -15.88 9.34 -2.80
C LYS A 173 -17.37 9.00 -2.96
N ILE A 174 -17.67 7.81 -3.49
CA ILE A 174 -19.02 7.27 -3.40
C ILE A 174 -19.28 7.20 -1.90
N GLU A 175 -20.37 7.79 -1.42
CA GLU A 175 -20.82 7.57 -0.05
C GLU A 175 -21.16 6.09 0.06
N LEU A 176 -20.17 5.32 0.48
CA LEU A 176 -20.33 3.94 0.83
C LEU A 176 -21.29 3.90 2.02
N SER A 177 -22.25 2.98 2.02
CA SER A 177 -23.10 2.78 3.19
C SER A 177 -22.22 2.52 4.42
N ALA A 178 -22.71 2.93 5.60
CA ALA A 178 -21.98 2.98 6.87
C ALA A 178 -21.02 1.79 7.19
N PRO A 179 -21.26 0.53 6.78
CA PRO A 179 -20.32 -0.58 7.04
C PRO A 179 -18.94 -0.43 6.38
N GLN A 180 -18.83 0.31 5.27
CA GLN A 180 -17.58 0.48 4.52
C GLN A 180 -16.80 1.74 4.93
N MET A 181 -17.40 2.61 5.74
CA MET A 181 -16.76 3.81 6.30
C MET A 181 -15.61 3.45 7.25
N TYR A 182 -15.81 2.40 8.08
CA TYR A 182 -14.89 1.97 9.14
C TYR A 182 -13.52 1.48 8.63
N LEU A 183 -13.47 0.91 7.43
CA LEU A 183 -12.20 0.48 6.79
C LEU A 183 -11.45 1.65 6.14
N SER A 184 -12.18 2.67 5.65
CA SER A 184 -11.56 3.90 5.13
C SER A 184 -11.02 4.81 6.23
N GLU A 185 -11.56 4.72 7.44
CA GLU A 185 -11.14 5.52 8.59
C GLU A 185 -9.82 5.04 9.19
N LYS A 186 -9.53 3.74 9.22
CA LYS A 186 -8.27 3.21 9.79
C LYS A 186 -7.01 3.61 8.99
N ALA A 187 -7.09 3.65 7.66
CA ALA A 187 -5.99 4.15 6.82
C ALA A 187 -5.85 5.69 6.88
N ASN A 188 -6.94 6.40 7.21
CA ASN A 188 -6.94 7.85 7.35
C ASN A 188 -6.63 8.33 8.77
N MET A 189 -6.59 7.46 9.79
CA MET A 189 -6.43 7.88 11.19
C MET A 189 -5.03 8.47 11.46
N LYS A 190 -3.97 7.89 10.89
CA LYS A 190 -2.62 8.48 10.91
C LYS A 190 -2.59 9.88 10.30
N CYS A 191 -3.29 10.06 9.18
CA CYS A 191 -3.34 11.33 8.49
C CYS A 191 -4.21 12.37 9.17
N PHE A 192 -5.35 11.97 9.72
CA PHE A 192 -6.31 12.84 10.41
C PHE A 192 -5.72 13.46 11.69
N LEU A 193 -4.88 12.70 12.42
CA LEU A 193 -4.17 13.17 13.60
C LEU A 193 -3.02 14.15 13.24
N SER A 194 -2.30 13.89 12.14
CA SER A 194 -1.19 14.76 11.69
C SER A 194 -1.64 16.14 11.17
N SER A 195 -2.86 16.23 10.62
CA SER A 195 -3.36 17.46 9.98
C SER A 195 -4.13 18.41 10.90
N SER A 196 -4.43 17.99 12.14
CA SER A 196 -5.39 18.69 13.01
C SER A 196 -4.83 19.20 14.34
N ILE A 197 -3.57 18.89 14.70
CA ILE A 197 -3.03 19.20 16.03
C ILE A 197 -1.60 19.76 15.88
N ASN A 198 -1.37 21.02 16.25
CA ASN A 198 -0.02 21.55 16.44
C ASN A 198 0.64 20.84 17.64
N GLN A 199 1.97 20.65 17.63
CA GLN A 199 2.71 19.96 18.72
C GLN A 199 2.46 20.48 20.14
N ARG A 200 1.85 21.67 20.31
CA ARG A 200 1.44 22.24 21.60
C ARG A 200 0.05 21.81 22.08
N ASP A 201 -0.84 21.40 21.17
CA ASP A 201 -2.23 21.07 21.46
C ASP A 201 -2.43 19.59 21.87
N ILE A 202 -1.40 18.74 21.66
CA ILE A 202 -1.40 17.32 22.06
C ILE A 202 -1.56 17.15 23.58
N VAL A 203 -0.94 18.03 24.38
CA VAL A 203 -0.98 17.96 25.85
C VAL A 203 -2.38 18.32 26.38
N ILE A 204 -3.05 19.28 25.75
CA ILE A 204 -4.36 19.76 26.20
C ILE A 204 -5.45 18.72 25.92
N ILE A 205 -5.37 18.01 24.79
CA ILE A 205 -6.34 16.97 24.44
C ILE A 205 -6.19 15.75 25.36
N SER A 206 -4.97 15.39 25.77
CA SER A 206 -4.77 14.29 26.73
C SER A 206 -5.39 14.57 28.11
N GLU A 207 -5.34 15.82 28.59
CA GLU A 207 -5.93 16.18 29.88
C GLU A 207 -7.47 16.22 29.84
N ILE A 208 -8.07 16.66 28.73
CA ILE A 208 -9.54 16.72 28.58
C ILE A 208 -10.14 15.31 28.49
N ILE A 209 -9.49 14.40 27.76
CA ILE A 209 -9.95 13.01 27.63
C ILE A 209 -9.83 12.28 28.98
N TYR A 210 -8.74 12.49 29.72
CA TYR A 210 -8.56 11.91 31.06
C TYR A 210 -9.62 12.40 32.05
N HIS A 211 -9.99 13.68 31.97
CA HIS A 211 -10.98 14.28 32.86
C HIS A 211 -12.43 13.86 32.54
N GLN A 212 -12.74 13.56 31.28
CA GLN A 212 -14.05 13.02 30.88
C GLN A 212 -14.19 11.52 31.17
N ALA A 213 -13.11 10.74 31.05
CA ALA A 213 -13.09 9.32 31.39
C ALA A 213 -13.30 9.09 32.91
N CYS A 214 -12.75 9.96 33.76
CA CYS A 214 -12.95 9.88 35.22
C CYS A 214 -14.40 10.19 35.67
N GLN A 215 -15.19 10.94 34.89
CA GLN A 215 -16.58 11.25 35.24
C GLN A 215 -17.59 10.17 34.80
N ALA A 216 -17.17 9.21 33.97
CA ALA A 216 -18.04 8.14 33.48
C ALA A 216 -18.02 6.87 34.37
N GLN A 217 -17.30 6.89 35.50
CA GLN A 217 -17.20 5.75 36.43
C GLN A 217 -17.94 5.98 37.77
N HIS A 218 -18.89 6.92 37.82
CA HIS A 218 -19.82 7.07 38.95
C HIS A 218 -21.27 7.14 38.47
#